data_AF-A0A3L7XD32-F1
#
_entry.id   AF-A0A3L7XD32-F1
#
_cell.length_a   1.000
_cell.length_b   1.000
_cell.length_c   1.000
_cell.angle_alpha   90.00
_cell.angle_beta   90.00
_cell.angle_gamma   90.00
#
_symmetry.space_group_name_H-M   'P 1'
#
loop_
_entity.id
_entity.type
_entity.pdbx_description
1 polymer ?
#
loop_
_entity_poly.entity_id
_entity_poly.type
_entity_poly.pdbx_seq_one_letter_code
_entity_poly.pdbx_strand_id
1 'polypeptide(L)'
;MNASDNLQRPMRVPAGATPGMLTLVGAGELMPAMSSVHRAALDQLRGTPRPLYLDTTAGFESNVDAITAKAVDYYNLRLQTKLDVASYRHAGRATAAETARAVAAVRAANFIFAGPGSPTYALSQWQGSPVWDAIVEAYLSGAHLLFASAATITLGRCALPVYEVFKAGSDPYWADGLHLLGLLGLNVAVVPHYNDNSGGANYDSRFCYMGAARFEQLQALLPADVAILGIDAYTAVCFDPQQRTATVSGQGVLTVLADGAERVHAAGSVVPFDDLHSVLRAVVPVQAGAPRIYGYEYGEPAPAESAMNGVHAYIEQLSGLDAAARVELLARLEGALRSAPPAANATALLDLLQCLRSDLRAAKQWELADKLRDALVQLGYEVQDSAVGPAWQPH
;
A
#
# COMPACT_ATOMS: atom_id res chain seq x y z
N MET A 1 -21.92 -37.92 -8.19
CA MET A 1 -21.27 -37.58 -6.91
C MET A 1 -21.12 -36.07 -6.90
N ASN A 2 -21.94 -35.37 -6.11
CA ASN A 2 -22.04 -33.91 -6.14
C ASN A 2 -20.80 -33.28 -5.51
N ALA A 3 -20.22 -32.29 -6.22
CA ALA A 3 -19.06 -31.50 -5.81
C ALA A 3 -19.39 -30.42 -4.73
N SER A 4 -20.49 -30.59 -4.01
CA SER A 4 -21.06 -29.58 -3.09
C SER A 4 -20.67 -29.78 -1.63
N ASP A 5 -19.91 -30.83 -1.31
CA ASP A 5 -19.73 -31.31 0.08
C ASP A 5 -18.31 -31.06 0.64
N ASN A 6 -17.55 -30.16 0.02
CA ASN A 6 -16.18 -29.80 0.46
C ASN A 6 -16.12 -28.46 1.23
N LEU A 7 -17.26 -27.84 1.51
CA LEU A 7 -17.36 -26.67 2.39
C LEU A 7 -17.60 -27.16 3.81
N GLN A 8 -16.80 -26.68 4.78
CA GLN A 8 -16.86 -26.96 6.23
C GLN A 8 -15.90 -28.02 6.80
N ARG A 9 -14.65 -28.10 6.31
CA ARG A 9 -13.56 -28.36 7.28
C ARG A 9 -13.05 -27.02 7.77
N PRO A 10 -13.11 -26.71 9.08
CA PRO A 10 -12.48 -25.50 9.59
C PRO A 10 -11.00 -25.59 9.27
N MET A 11 -10.47 -24.61 8.52
CA MET A 11 -9.04 -24.46 8.36
C MET A 11 -8.49 -24.17 9.76
N ARG A 12 -7.95 -25.20 10.41
CA ARG A 12 -7.33 -25.07 11.72
C ARG A 12 -5.83 -25.10 11.53
N VAL A 13 -5.13 -24.27 12.30
CA VAL A 13 -3.67 -24.35 12.43
C VAL A 13 -3.30 -25.81 12.76
N PRO A 14 -2.46 -26.47 11.97
CA PRO A 14 -2.04 -27.84 12.24
C PRO A 14 -1.36 -27.97 13.62
N ALA A 15 -1.51 -29.13 14.26
CA ALA A 15 -0.83 -29.38 15.53
C ALA A 15 0.70 -29.25 15.37
N GLY A 16 1.33 -28.42 16.19
CA GLY A 16 2.78 -28.15 16.14
C GLY A 16 3.21 -27.04 15.17
N ALA A 17 2.28 -26.47 14.38
CA ALA A 17 2.57 -25.26 13.63
C ALA A 17 2.75 -24.06 14.57
N THR A 18 3.59 -23.12 14.17
CA THR A 18 3.85 -21.87 14.91
C THR A 18 3.60 -20.71 13.96
N PRO A 19 2.33 -20.32 13.73
CA PRO A 19 2.02 -19.24 12.80
C PRO A 19 2.72 -17.95 13.20
N GLY A 20 3.24 -17.23 12.19
CA GLY A 20 3.83 -15.91 12.40
C GLY A 20 2.79 -14.83 12.70
N MET A 21 3.27 -13.60 12.90
CA MET A 21 2.39 -12.44 13.03
C MET A 21 1.79 -12.09 11.66
N LEU A 22 0.50 -11.75 11.61
CA LEU A 22 -0.16 -11.26 10.41
C LEU A 22 -0.56 -9.81 10.60
N THR A 23 -0.02 -8.90 9.80
CA THR A 23 -0.31 -7.47 9.88
C THR A 23 -1.08 -7.02 8.65
N LEU A 24 -2.22 -6.39 8.86
CA LEU A 24 -3.05 -5.79 7.80
C LEU A 24 -2.91 -4.27 7.85
N VAL A 25 -2.62 -3.64 6.72
CA VAL A 25 -2.53 -2.17 6.61
C VAL A 25 -3.66 -1.66 5.71
N GLY A 26 -4.45 -0.72 6.22
CA GLY A 26 -5.59 -0.18 5.48
C GLY A 26 -5.14 0.59 4.24
N ALA A 27 -4.13 1.44 4.37
CA ALA A 27 -3.60 2.23 3.26
C ALA A 27 -2.32 2.99 3.64
N GLY A 28 -1.58 3.46 2.63
CA GLY A 28 -0.39 4.28 2.82
C GLY A 28 0.84 3.50 3.28
N GLU A 29 0.91 2.21 2.98
CA GLU A 29 1.94 1.26 3.42
C GLU A 29 3.37 1.72 3.14
N LEU A 30 3.61 2.41 2.02
CA LEU A 30 4.93 2.97 1.68
C LEU A 30 5.08 4.46 2.04
N MET A 31 4.18 5.01 2.85
CA MET A 31 4.28 6.40 3.32
C MET A 31 5.23 6.49 4.52
N PRO A 32 5.93 7.63 4.73
CA PRO A 32 6.87 7.79 5.84
C PRO A 32 6.24 7.52 7.22
N ALA A 33 4.97 7.91 7.40
CA ALA A 33 4.19 7.69 8.61
C ALA A 33 4.04 6.21 8.98
N MET A 34 4.11 5.30 8.01
CA MET A 34 3.94 3.85 8.21
C MET A 34 5.26 3.12 8.48
N SER A 35 6.39 3.82 8.48
CA SER A 35 7.71 3.18 8.69
C SER A 35 7.82 2.54 10.07
N SER A 36 7.16 3.08 11.09
CA SER A 36 7.10 2.49 12.43
C SER A 36 6.38 1.13 12.44
N VAL A 37 5.34 0.96 11.64
CA VAL A 37 4.61 -0.32 11.51
C VAL A 37 5.50 -1.38 10.87
N HIS A 38 6.19 -1.04 9.78
CA HIS A 38 7.13 -1.98 9.16
C HIS A 38 8.29 -2.34 10.10
N ARG A 39 8.88 -1.36 10.81
CA ARG A 39 9.93 -1.64 11.82
C ARG A 39 9.42 -2.55 12.93
N ALA A 40 8.27 -2.23 13.52
CA ALA A 40 7.69 -3.05 14.59
C ALA A 40 7.42 -4.49 14.16
N ALA A 41 7.03 -4.71 12.89
CA ALA A 41 6.81 -6.05 12.36
C ALA A 41 8.14 -6.79 12.07
N LEU A 42 9.19 -6.08 11.64
CA LEU A 42 10.54 -6.63 11.45
C LEU A 42 11.23 -6.95 12.79
N ASP A 43 11.07 -6.09 13.80
CA ASP A 43 11.70 -6.22 15.12
C ASP A 43 11.19 -7.44 15.90
N GLN A 44 10.02 -7.96 15.55
CA GLN A 44 9.45 -9.19 16.13
C GLN A 44 10.04 -10.48 15.53
N LEU A 45 10.80 -10.37 14.43
CA LEU A 45 11.41 -11.53 13.79
C LEU A 45 12.54 -12.11 14.65
N ARG A 46 12.64 -13.44 14.63
CA ARG A 46 13.80 -14.13 15.19
C ARG A 46 14.92 -14.20 14.14
N GLY A 47 16.09 -13.69 14.50
CA GLY A 47 17.29 -13.72 13.64
C GLY A 47 17.30 -12.64 12.56
N THR A 48 18.20 -12.79 11.58
CA THR A 48 18.38 -11.78 10.53
C THR A 48 17.12 -11.63 9.67
N PRO A 49 16.58 -10.40 9.49
CA PRO A 49 15.48 -10.15 8.58
C PRO A 49 15.81 -10.55 7.15
N ARG A 50 14.88 -11.27 6.52
CA ARG A 50 14.89 -11.65 5.10
C ARG A 50 13.52 -11.29 4.50
N PRO A 51 13.21 -9.99 4.38
CA PRO A 51 11.93 -9.56 3.89
C PRO A 51 11.84 -9.75 2.38
N LEU A 52 10.65 -10.18 1.93
CA LEU A 52 10.33 -10.47 0.55
C LEU A 52 9.09 -9.69 0.13
N TYR A 53 9.16 -9.02 -1.01
CA TYR A 53 8.02 -8.37 -1.66
C TYR A 53 7.40 -9.28 -2.72
N LEU A 54 6.07 -9.38 -2.73
CA LEU A 54 5.29 -10.05 -3.75
C LEU A 54 4.74 -9.01 -4.73
N ASP A 55 5.19 -9.07 -5.99
CA ASP A 55 4.72 -8.15 -7.05
C ASP A 55 3.39 -8.59 -7.70
N THR A 56 2.82 -9.72 -7.26
CA THR A 56 1.63 -10.33 -7.88
C THR A 56 0.40 -9.41 -7.87
N THR A 57 0.16 -8.67 -6.79
CA THR A 57 -1.06 -7.86 -6.64
C THR A 57 -1.19 -6.78 -7.71
N ALA A 58 -0.05 -6.19 -8.10
CA ALA A 58 0.09 -5.21 -9.17
C ALA A 58 0.55 -5.84 -10.51
N GLY A 59 0.57 -7.16 -10.62
CA GLY A 59 1.16 -7.87 -11.78
C GLY A 59 0.45 -7.62 -13.12
N PHE A 60 -0.75 -7.03 -13.10
CA PHE A 60 -1.48 -6.59 -14.28
C PHE A 60 -1.09 -5.18 -14.75
N GLU A 61 -0.45 -4.38 -13.89
CA GLU A 61 -0.12 -3.00 -14.18
C GLU A 61 1.08 -2.90 -15.12
N SER A 62 1.01 -2.00 -16.10
CA SER A 62 2.10 -1.79 -17.07
C SER A 62 3.37 -1.22 -16.43
N ASN A 63 3.25 -0.60 -15.26
CA ASN A 63 4.33 -0.01 -14.47
C ASN A 63 4.71 -0.85 -13.23
N VAL A 64 4.38 -2.14 -13.20
CA VAL A 64 4.67 -3.05 -12.06
C VAL A 64 6.14 -3.02 -11.62
N ASP A 65 7.09 -2.84 -12.55
CA ASP A 65 8.52 -2.71 -12.21
C ASP A 65 8.79 -1.45 -11.37
N ALA A 66 8.14 -0.33 -11.69
CA ALA A 66 8.25 0.91 -10.93
C ALA A 66 7.58 0.80 -9.55
N ILE A 67 6.43 0.11 -9.46
CA ILE A 67 5.77 -0.17 -8.17
C ILE A 67 6.68 -1.01 -7.28
N THR A 68 7.31 -2.04 -7.87
CA THR A 68 8.26 -2.92 -7.18
C THR A 68 9.48 -2.14 -6.71
N ALA A 69 10.06 -1.30 -7.58
CA ALA A 69 11.21 -0.47 -7.24
C ALA A 69 10.90 0.47 -6.06
N LYS A 70 9.71 1.10 -6.04
CA LYS A 70 9.27 1.94 -4.91
C LYS A 70 9.24 1.19 -3.57
N ALA A 71 8.80 -0.07 -3.56
CA ALA A 71 8.82 -0.88 -2.34
C ALA A 71 10.25 -1.18 -1.87
N VAL A 72 11.14 -1.53 -2.81
CA VAL A 72 12.56 -1.77 -2.53
C VAL A 72 13.24 -0.51 -2.00
N ASP A 73 13.02 0.63 -2.65
CA ASP A 73 13.58 1.92 -2.26
C ASP A 73 13.07 2.36 -0.88
N TYR A 74 11.78 2.15 -0.60
CA TYR A 74 11.23 2.43 0.72
C TYR A 74 11.95 1.64 1.81
N TYR A 75 12.14 0.34 1.62
CA TYR A 75 12.84 -0.51 2.57
C TYR A 75 14.31 -0.10 2.73
N ASN A 76 15.00 0.22 1.64
CA ASN A 76 16.38 0.66 1.68
C ASN A 76 16.52 2.03 2.40
N LEU A 77 15.74 3.03 1.98
CA LEU A 77 15.86 4.40 2.45
C LEU A 77 15.28 4.63 3.85
N ARG A 78 14.17 3.97 4.20
CA ARG A 78 13.43 4.21 5.45
C ARG A 78 13.71 3.17 6.52
N LEU A 79 14.00 1.93 6.12
CA LEU A 79 14.20 0.80 7.03
C LEU A 79 15.65 0.30 7.03
N GLN A 80 16.52 0.80 6.14
CA GLN A 80 17.91 0.36 6.00
C GLN A 80 18.03 -1.16 5.88
N THR A 81 17.04 -1.78 5.23
CA THR A 81 16.90 -3.23 5.15
C THR A 81 16.73 -3.61 3.69
N LYS A 82 17.48 -4.61 3.22
CA LYS A 82 17.33 -5.14 1.86
C LYS A 82 15.98 -5.87 1.74
N LEU A 83 15.18 -5.48 0.75
CA LEU A 83 13.95 -6.18 0.37
C LEU A 83 14.21 -7.00 -0.89
N ASP A 84 14.10 -8.33 -0.78
CA ASP A 84 14.13 -9.20 -1.95
C ASP A 84 12.74 -9.19 -2.63
N VAL A 85 12.68 -9.57 -3.90
CA VAL A 85 11.44 -9.60 -4.68
C VAL A 85 11.20 -11.01 -5.22
N ALA A 86 10.00 -11.53 -5.01
CA ALA A 86 9.52 -12.73 -5.69
C ALA A 86 8.59 -12.33 -6.82
N SER A 87 9.11 -12.37 -8.05
CA SER A 87 8.30 -12.07 -9.23
C SER A 87 7.42 -13.24 -9.64
N TYR A 88 6.11 -13.07 -9.45
CA TYR A 88 5.08 -14.03 -9.84
C TYR A 88 3.82 -13.27 -10.26
N ARG A 89 3.91 -12.59 -11.39
CA ARG A 89 2.88 -11.62 -11.82
C ARG A 89 1.64 -12.26 -12.39
N HIS A 90 1.76 -13.43 -13.02
CA HIS A 90 0.65 -14.08 -13.69
C HIS A 90 0.84 -15.59 -13.78
N ALA A 91 -0.02 -16.36 -13.10
CA ALA A 91 0.08 -17.81 -12.96
C ALA A 91 0.09 -18.54 -14.31
N GLY A 92 -0.76 -18.13 -15.26
CA GLY A 92 -0.85 -18.76 -16.58
C GLY A 92 0.26 -18.38 -17.57
N ARG A 93 1.11 -17.40 -17.24
CA ARG A 93 2.20 -16.91 -18.12
C ARG A 93 3.59 -17.21 -17.53
N ALA A 94 3.68 -17.36 -16.21
CA ALA A 94 4.92 -17.73 -15.54
C ALA A 94 5.37 -19.12 -16.00
N THR A 95 6.64 -19.22 -16.37
CA THR A 95 7.28 -20.49 -16.66
C THR A 95 7.43 -21.33 -15.38
N ALA A 96 7.67 -22.63 -15.55
CA ALA A 96 7.96 -23.51 -14.40
C ALA A 96 9.19 -23.05 -13.61
N ALA A 97 10.22 -22.54 -14.31
CA ALA A 97 11.42 -22.01 -13.67
C ALA A 97 11.16 -20.72 -12.87
N GLU A 98 10.33 -19.80 -13.40
CA GLU A 98 9.91 -18.59 -12.67
C GLU A 98 9.09 -18.94 -11.45
N THR A 99 8.12 -19.85 -11.60
CA THR A 99 7.30 -20.34 -10.47
C THR A 99 8.17 -20.98 -9.39
N ALA A 100 9.11 -21.85 -9.78
CA ALA A 100 10.03 -22.49 -8.83
C ALA A 100 10.93 -21.47 -8.11
N ARG A 101 11.42 -20.43 -8.80
CA ARG A 101 12.19 -19.35 -8.19
C ARG A 101 11.37 -18.55 -7.19
N ALA A 102 10.14 -18.18 -7.53
CA ALA A 102 9.23 -17.47 -6.64
C ALA A 102 8.92 -18.29 -5.37
N VAL A 103 8.61 -19.58 -5.53
CA VAL A 103 8.38 -20.51 -4.40
C VAL A 103 9.62 -20.62 -3.51
N ALA A 104 10.81 -20.76 -4.10
CA ALA A 104 12.06 -20.83 -3.35
C ALA A 104 12.34 -19.54 -2.57
N ALA A 105 12.07 -18.37 -3.17
CA ALA A 105 12.22 -17.08 -2.51
C ALA A 105 11.25 -16.95 -1.31
N VAL A 106 9.98 -17.32 -1.49
CA VAL A 106 8.98 -17.35 -0.42
C VAL A 106 9.42 -18.23 0.74
N ARG A 107 9.90 -19.45 0.45
CA ARG A 107 10.37 -20.39 1.49
C ARG A 107 11.61 -19.92 2.24
N ALA A 108 12.44 -19.09 1.62
CA ALA A 108 13.62 -18.52 2.26
C ALA A 108 13.30 -17.30 3.15
N ALA A 109 12.19 -16.61 2.88
CA ALA A 109 11.77 -15.41 3.59
C ALA A 109 11.28 -15.73 5.02
N ASN A 110 11.52 -14.80 5.94
CA ASN A 110 10.88 -14.81 7.27
C ASN A 110 9.89 -13.65 7.45
N PHE A 111 9.77 -12.78 6.44
CA PHE A 111 8.84 -11.69 6.39
C PHE A 111 8.37 -11.50 4.95
N ILE A 112 7.05 -11.48 4.71
CA ILE A 112 6.48 -11.37 3.36
C ILE A 112 5.53 -10.18 3.30
N PHE A 113 5.75 -9.32 2.31
CA PHE A 113 4.98 -8.09 2.10
C PHE A 113 4.29 -8.11 0.73
N ALA A 114 3.00 -7.78 0.71
CA ALA A 114 2.22 -7.53 -0.48
C ALA A 114 1.31 -6.31 -0.25
N GLY A 115 1.03 -5.51 -1.27
CA GLY A 115 0.29 -4.27 -1.08
C GLY A 115 -0.58 -3.86 -2.26
N PRO A 116 -0.16 -2.87 -3.06
CA PRO A 116 -1.02 -2.20 -4.03
C PRO A 116 -1.37 -3.10 -5.21
N GLY A 117 -2.51 -2.81 -5.84
CA GLY A 117 -2.98 -3.47 -7.05
C GLY A 117 -4.46 -3.85 -6.99
N SER A 118 -4.82 -5.01 -7.55
CA SER A 118 -6.20 -5.48 -7.65
C SER A 118 -6.44 -6.72 -6.78
N PRO A 119 -7.47 -6.74 -5.91
CA PRO A 119 -7.76 -7.89 -5.06
C PRO A 119 -8.20 -9.10 -5.88
N THR A 120 -9.11 -8.93 -6.84
CA THR A 120 -9.61 -10.02 -7.71
C THR A 120 -8.54 -10.54 -8.65
N TYR A 121 -7.66 -9.67 -9.15
CA TYR A 121 -6.49 -10.11 -9.90
C TYR A 121 -5.60 -10.98 -9.02
N ALA A 122 -5.21 -10.50 -7.84
CA ALA A 122 -4.36 -11.25 -6.92
C ALA A 122 -4.96 -12.63 -6.57
N LEU A 123 -6.27 -12.69 -6.29
CA LEU A 123 -6.99 -13.96 -6.09
C LEU A 123 -6.82 -14.92 -7.28
N SER A 124 -7.05 -14.43 -8.50
CA SER A 124 -6.93 -15.28 -9.71
C SER A 124 -5.50 -15.79 -9.96
N GLN A 125 -4.47 -15.14 -9.40
CA GLN A 125 -3.08 -15.57 -9.51
C GLN A 125 -2.63 -16.46 -8.35
N TRP A 126 -3.17 -16.25 -7.14
CA TRP A 126 -2.77 -16.99 -5.95
C TRP A 126 -3.60 -18.24 -5.68
N GLN A 127 -4.91 -18.21 -5.98
CA GLN A 127 -5.79 -19.33 -5.67
C GLN A 127 -5.35 -20.60 -6.41
N GLY A 128 -5.04 -21.65 -5.64
CA GLY A 128 -4.57 -22.93 -6.17
C GLY A 128 -3.17 -22.88 -6.79
N SER A 129 -2.37 -21.84 -6.53
CA SER A 129 -1.01 -21.73 -7.05
C SER A 129 0.06 -22.21 -6.06
N PRO A 130 1.18 -22.77 -6.54
CA PRO A 130 2.28 -23.20 -5.67
C PRO A 130 2.90 -22.07 -4.85
N VAL A 131 2.80 -20.83 -5.35
CA VAL A 131 3.31 -19.64 -4.64
C VAL A 131 2.45 -19.34 -3.42
N TRP A 132 1.13 -19.43 -3.54
CA TRP A 132 0.24 -19.25 -2.39
C TRP A 132 0.41 -20.37 -1.36
N ASP A 133 0.51 -21.63 -1.80
CA ASP A 133 0.80 -22.75 -0.91
C ASP A 133 2.09 -22.51 -0.10
N ALA A 134 3.14 -22.03 -0.76
CA ALA A 134 4.39 -21.68 -0.11
C ALA A 134 4.26 -20.51 0.89
N ILE A 135 3.41 -19.52 0.63
CA ILE A 135 3.14 -18.41 1.54
C ILE A 135 2.43 -18.93 2.80
N VAL A 136 1.43 -19.79 2.65
CA VAL A 136 0.72 -20.42 3.77
C VAL A 136 1.67 -21.30 4.59
N GLU A 137 2.50 -22.12 3.94
CA GLU A 137 3.54 -22.94 4.59
C GLU A 137 4.52 -22.08 5.39
N ALA A 138 5.04 -21.00 4.80
CA ALA A 138 5.95 -20.08 5.44
C ALA A 138 5.30 -19.42 6.67
N TYR A 139 4.06 -18.94 6.53
CA TYR A 139 3.29 -18.36 7.62
C TYR A 139 3.11 -19.32 8.78
N LEU A 140 2.65 -20.55 8.52
CA LEU A 140 2.46 -21.59 9.53
C LEU A 140 3.79 -22.03 10.20
N SER A 141 4.92 -21.78 9.53
CA SER A 141 6.27 -22.04 10.04
C SER A 141 6.90 -20.84 10.75
N GLY A 142 6.16 -19.75 10.93
CA GLY A 142 6.58 -18.58 11.73
C GLY A 142 6.96 -17.34 10.94
N ALA A 143 6.94 -17.37 9.60
CA ALA A 143 7.17 -16.18 8.80
C ALA A 143 6.06 -15.16 9.05
N HIS A 144 6.44 -13.90 9.24
CA HIS A 144 5.48 -12.82 9.43
C HIS A 144 4.96 -12.35 8.07
N LEU A 145 3.69 -11.96 8.02
CA LEU A 145 3.06 -11.41 6.83
C LEU A 145 2.64 -9.97 7.12
N LEU A 146 2.90 -9.06 6.18
CA LEU A 146 2.34 -7.72 6.17
C LEU A 146 1.62 -7.53 4.84
N PHE A 147 0.29 -7.46 4.85
CA PHE A 147 -0.51 -7.26 3.65
C PHE A 147 -1.16 -5.88 3.76
N ALA A 148 -1.14 -5.13 2.66
CA ALA A 148 -1.69 -3.78 2.61
C ALA A 148 -2.74 -3.62 1.51
N SER A 149 -3.66 -2.67 1.66
CA SER A 149 -4.58 -2.25 0.60
C SER A 149 -5.28 -3.47 -0.05
N ALA A 150 -5.25 -3.59 -1.38
CA ALA A 150 -5.82 -4.69 -2.15
C ALA A 150 -5.43 -6.09 -1.65
N ALA A 151 -4.18 -6.29 -1.19
CA ALA A 151 -3.73 -7.58 -0.67
C ALA A 151 -4.55 -8.01 0.56
N THR A 152 -4.91 -7.07 1.45
CA THR A 152 -5.64 -7.39 2.70
C THR A 152 -7.00 -8.03 2.43
N ILE A 153 -7.68 -7.56 1.38
CA ILE A 153 -9.00 -8.02 0.97
C ILE A 153 -8.98 -9.52 0.65
N THR A 154 -7.88 -10.00 0.06
CA THR A 154 -7.74 -11.41 -0.35
C THR A 154 -7.71 -12.38 0.83
N LEU A 155 -7.35 -11.92 2.03
CA LEU A 155 -7.12 -12.78 3.19
C LEU A 155 -8.40 -13.14 3.96
N GLY A 156 -9.49 -12.43 3.69
CA GLY A 156 -10.80 -12.68 4.26
C GLY A 156 -11.46 -13.95 3.72
N ARG A 157 -12.60 -14.32 4.33
CA ARG A 157 -13.52 -15.34 3.78
C ARG A 157 -14.17 -14.84 2.49
N CYS A 158 -14.54 -13.56 2.49
CA CYS A 158 -15.16 -12.86 1.38
C CYS A 158 -14.25 -11.70 0.97
N ALA A 159 -14.04 -11.55 -0.34
CA ALA A 159 -13.16 -10.54 -0.91
C ALA A 159 -13.94 -9.55 -1.78
N LEU A 160 -13.67 -8.26 -1.62
CA LEU A 160 -14.34 -7.16 -2.31
C LEU A 160 -13.77 -6.98 -3.74
N PRO A 161 -14.60 -7.10 -4.80
CA PRO A 161 -14.24 -6.81 -6.19
C PRO A 161 -14.19 -5.30 -6.47
N VAL A 162 -13.13 -4.64 -5.99
CA VAL A 162 -13.05 -3.16 -5.98
C VAL A 162 -13.21 -2.57 -7.37
N TYR A 163 -12.38 -2.96 -8.35
CA TYR A 163 -12.42 -2.34 -9.67
C TYR A 163 -13.67 -2.72 -10.47
N GLU A 164 -14.15 -3.95 -10.31
CA GLU A 164 -15.34 -4.45 -10.97
C GLU A 164 -16.57 -3.64 -10.55
N VAL A 165 -16.72 -3.35 -9.25
CA VAL A 165 -17.84 -2.58 -8.73
C VAL A 165 -17.63 -1.07 -8.91
N PHE A 166 -16.46 -0.55 -8.53
CA PHE A 166 -16.19 0.90 -8.55
C PHE A 166 -15.95 1.46 -9.95
N LYS A 167 -15.14 0.78 -10.77
CA LYS A 167 -14.70 1.30 -12.08
C LYS A 167 -15.50 0.74 -13.24
N ALA A 168 -15.78 -0.56 -13.25
CA ALA A 168 -16.53 -1.20 -14.33
C ALA A 168 -18.05 -1.13 -14.14
N GLY A 169 -18.52 -0.79 -12.94
CA GLY A 169 -19.95 -0.58 -12.66
C GLY A 169 -20.76 -1.88 -12.51
N SER A 170 -20.11 -2.98 -12.13
CA SER A 170 -20.82 -4.22 -11.78
C SER A 170 -21.69 -4.02 -10.55
N ASP A 171 -22.80 -4.76 -10.46
CA ASP A 171 -23.61 -4.82 -9.24
C ASP A 171 -22.76 -5.32 -8.06
N PRO A 172 -23.00 -4.87 -6.82
CA PRO A 172 -22.17 -5.28 -5.69
C PRO A 172 -22.28 -6.78 -5.40
N TYR A 173 -21.12 -7.44 -5.22
CA TYR A 173 -21.00 -8.84 -4.85
C TYR A 173 -19.72 -9.10 -4.05
N TRP A 174 -19.63 -10.27 -3.42
CA TRP A 174 -18.40 -10.75 -2.78
C TRP A 174 -17.84 -11.92 -3.57
N ALA A 175 -16.54 -11.87 -3.87
CA ALA A 175 -15.79 -13.03 -4.35
C ALA A 175 -15.36 -13.92 -3.17
N ASP A 176 -15.04 -15.18 -3.45
CA ASP A 176 -14.39 -16.06 -2.47
C ASP A 176 -12.97 -15.56 -2.19
N GLY A 177 -12.64 -15.36 -0.91
CA GLY A 177 -11.29 -15.02 -0.50
C GLY A 177 -10.42 -16.26 -0.24
N LEU A 178 -9.12 -16.04 -0.03
CA LEU A 178 -8.15 -17.09 0.32
C LEU A 178 -8.34 -17.59 1.76
N HIS A 179 -9.11 -16.85 2.55
CA HIS A 179 -9.54 -17.23 3.90
C HIS A 179 -8.38 -17.54 4.86
N LEU A 180 -7.23 -16.91 4.69
CA LEU A 180 -6.06 -17.08 5.57
C LEU A 180 -6.39 -16.73 7.02
N LEU A 181 -7.20 -15.68 7.24
CA LEU A 181 -7.68 -15.29 8.58
C LEU A 181 -8.54 -16.40 9.24
N GLY A 182 -9.11 -17.30 8.43
CA GLY A 182 -9.81 -18.49 8.91
C GLY A 182 -8.90 -19.44 9.71
N LEU A 183 -7.60 -19.47 9.43
CA LEU A 183 -6.63 -20.22 10.25
C LEU A 183 -6.58 -19.70 11.70
N LEU A 184 -6.88 -18.42 11.90
CA LEU A 184 -6.98 -17.79 13.23
C LEU A 184 -8.35 -18.00 13.89
N GLY A 185 -9.25 -18.70 13.20
CA GLY A 185 -10.66 -18.88 13.56
C GLY A 185 -11.55 -17.76 13.02
N LEU A 186 -11.03 -16.76 12.32
CA LEU A 186 -11.78 -15.56 11.98
C LEU A 186 -12.49 -15.69 10.63
N ASN A 187 -13.83 -15.61 10.66
CA ASN A 187 -14.67 -15.47 9.47
C ASN A 187 -14.95 -14.00 9.23
N VAL A 188 -14.14 -13.36 8.39
CA VAL A 188 -14.21 -11.91 8.17
C VAL A 188 -14.09 -11.52 6.70
N ALA A 189 -14.69 -10.38 6.34
CA ALA A 189 -14.37 -9.61 5.15
C ALA A 189 -13.54 -8.39 5.57
N VAL A 190 -12.42 -8.14 4.90
CA VAL A 190 -11.55 -7.00 5.19
C VAL A 190 -11.85 -5.87 4.21
N VAL A 191 -12.11 -4.68 4.74
CA VAL A 191 -12.38 -3.46 3.96
C VAL A 191 -11.29 -2.43 4.33
N PRO A 192 -10.18 -2.39 3.59
CA PRO A 192 -9.16 -1.34 3.72
C PRO A 192 -9.71 -0.01 3.21
N HIS A 193 -8.95 1.08 3.32
CA HIS A 193 -9.41 2.41 2.88
C HIS A 193 -10.80 2.77 3.43
N TYR A 194 -11.08 2.35 4.68
CA TYR A 194 -12.44 2.38 5.20
C TYR A 194 -12.99 3.81 5.33
N ASN A 195 -12.11 4.75 5.69
CA ASN A 195 -12.39 6.17 5.77
C ASN A 195 -11.94 6.99 4.54
N ASP A 196 -11.70 6.35 3.39
CA ASP A 196 -11.22 7.08 2.21
C ASP A 196 -12.12 8.27 1.88
N ASN A 197 -11.47 9.39 1.55
CA ASN A 197 -12.09 10.67 1.30
C ASN A 197 -11.58 11.32 0.00
N SER A 198 -10.91 10.54 -0.86
CA SER A 198 -10.31 11.05 -2.11
C SER A 198 -11.35 11.62 -3.07
N GLY A 199 -12.63 11.28 -2.90
CA GLY A 199 -13.75 11.84 -3.65
C GLY A 199 -14.17 13.25 -3.24
N GLY A 200 -13.62 13.78 -2.14
CA GLY A 200 -13.94 15.11 -1.63
C GLY A 200 -15.43 15.30 -1.34
N ALA A 201 -15.95 16.50 -1.61
CA ALA A 201 -17.37 16.80 -1.40
C ALA A 201 -18.30 16.19 -2.46
N ASN A 202 -17.75 15.71 -3.58
CA ASN A 202 -18.51 15.36 -4.78
C ASN A 202 -18.72 13.85 -4.92
N TYR A 203 -17.97 13.04 -4.18
CA TYR A 203 -18.02 11.59 -4.29
C TYR A 203 -17.73 10.93 -2.93
N ASP A 204 -18.64 10.08 -2.47
CA ASP A 204 -18.42 9.26 -1.27
C ASP A 204 -17.53 8.07 -1.60
N SER A 205 -16.23 8.20 -1.34
CA SER A 205 -15.23 7.16 -1.58
C SER A 205 -14.95 6.29 -0.35
N ARG A 206 -15.69 6.46 0.75
CA ARG A 206 -15.55 5.63 1.95
C ARG A 206 -15.81 4.16 1.64
N PHE A 207 -15.35 3.29 2.54
CA PHE A 207 -15.53 1.84 2.47
C PHE A 207 -14.89 1.23 1.21
N CYS A 208 -13.62 1.59 0.95
CA CYS A 208 -12.87 1.12 -0.21
C CYS A 208 -13.52 1.51 -1.55
N TYR A 209 -13.81 2.80 -1.73
CA TYR A 209 -14.44 3.39 -2.92
C TYR A 209 -15.89 2.98 -3.19
N MET A 210 -16.54 2.25 -2.28
CA MET A 210 -17.91 1.79 -2.47
C MET A 210 -18.94 2.89 -2.19
N GLY A 211 -18.65 3.77 -1.23
CA GLY A 211 -19.62 4.72 -0.67
C GLY A 211 -20.74 4.02 0.09
N ALA A 212 -21.50 4.77 0.88
CA ALA A 212 -22.49 4.20 1.81
C ALA A 212 -23.54 3.32 1.08
N ALA A 213 -24.07 3.78 -0.05
CA ALA A 213 -25.15 3.07 -0.75
C ALA A 213 -24.76 1.68 -1.25
N ARG A 214 -23.58 1.51 -1.86
CA ARG A 214 -23.10 0.19 -2.29
C ARG A 214 -22.62 -0.63 -1.11
N PHE A 215 -22.04 0.01 -0.10
CA PHE A 215 -21.54 -0.70 1.07
C PHE A 215 -22.69 -1.32 1.90
N GLU A 216 -23.85 -0.67 2.03
CA GLU A 216 -25.04 -1.28 2.64
C GLU A 216 -25.55 -2.51 1.87
N GLN A 217 -25.53 -2.46 0.54
CA GLN A 217 -25.87 -3.64 -0.28
C GLN A 217 -24.87 -4.78 -0.07
N LEU A 218 -23.57 -4.46 -0.09
CA LEU A 218 -22.50 -5.44 0.20
C LEU A 218 -22.68 -6.03 1.59
N GLN A 219 -23.05 -5.21 2.57
CA GLN A 219 -23.38 -5.71 3.88
C GLN A 219 -24.51 -6.74 3.78
N ALA A 220 -25.63 -6.48 3.12
CA ALA A 220 -26.73 -7.45 3.06
C ALA A 220 -26.38 -8.81 2.41
N LEU A 221 -25.31 -8.87 1.60
CA LEU A 221 -24.90 -10.05 0.85
C LEU A 221 -23.93 -10.98 1.58
N LEU A 222 -23.39 -10.57 2.73
CA LEU A 222 -22.44 -11.42 3.48
C LEU A 222 -23.15 -12.54 4.26
N PRO A 223 -22.51 -13.72 4.39
CA PRO A 223 -22.99 -14.78 5.28
C PRO A 223 -23.18 -14.30 6.74
N ALA A 224 -24.07 -14.98 7.46
CA ALA A 224 -24.48 -14.58 8.81
C ALA A 224 -23.36 -14.63 9.86
N ASP A 225 -22.30 -15.38 9.60
CA ASP A 225 -21.15 -15.58 10.49
C ASP A 225 -19.90 -14.79 10.04
N VAL A 226 -20.02 -13.90 9.05
CA VAL A 226 -18.90 -13.11 8.52
C VAL A 226 -18.93 -11.66 9.02
N ALA A 227 -18.03 -11.30 9.93
CA ALA A 227 -17.86 -9.91 10.36
C ALA A 227 -17.12 -9.07 9.30
N ILE A 228 -17.26 -7.75 9.35
CA ILE A 228 -16.45 -6.83 8.53
C ILE A 228 -15.40 -6.17 9.39
N LEU A 229 -14.14 -6.20 8.94
CA LEU A 229 -13.04 -5.43 9.50
C LEU A 229 -12.74 -4.24 8.58
N GLY A 230 -13.26 -3.09 8.95
CA GLY A 230 -12.94 -1.80 8.34
C GLY A 230 -11.62 -1.26 8.87
N ILE A 231 -10.62 -1.11 8.01
CA ILE A 231 -9.30 -0.58 8.39
C ILE A 231 -9.10 0.76 7.70
N ASP A 232 -8.99 1.82 8.49
CA ASP A 232 -8.74 3.16 7.97
C ASP A 232 -7.37 3.28 7.29
N ALA A 233 -7.21 4.29 6.46
CA ALA A 233 -5.91 4.68 5.93
C ALA A 233 -4.92 4.96 7.08
N TYR A 234 -3.63 4.70 6.82
CA TYR A 234 -2.55 4.88 7.81
C TYR A 234 -2.77 4.12 9.12
N THR A 235 -3.50 3.00 9.06
CA THR A 235 -3.80 2.15 10.21
C THR A 235 -3.35 0.74 9.93
N ALA A 236 -2.77 0.10 10.93
CA ALA A 236 -2.34 -1.28 10.88
C ALA A 236 -2.96 -2.11 12.01
N VAL A 237 -3.39 -3.32 11.69
CA VAL A 237 -3.94 -4.30 12.63
C VAL A 237 -3.05 -5.53 12.62
N CYS A 238 -2.34 -5.77 13.72
CA CYS A 238 -1.43 -6.88 13.88
C CYS A 238 -2.08 -8.01 14.67
N PHE A 239 -2.31 -9.15 14.03
CA PHE A 239 -2.89 -10.35 14.61
C PHE A 239 -1.78 -11.24 15.18
N ASP A 240 -1.87 -11.51 16.49
CA ASP A 240 -1.02 -12.42 17.23
C ASP A 240 -1.75 -13.77 17.41
N PRO A 241 -1.34 -14.84 16.71
CA PRO A 241 -1.98 -16.15 16.82
C PRO A 241 -1.74 -16.82 18.19
N GLN A 242 -0.63 -16.50 18.86
CA GLN A 242 -0.25 -17.09 20.14
C GLN A 242 -1.06 -16.48 21.28
N GLN A 243 -1.20 -15.15 21.28
CA GLN A 243 -2.00 -14.43 22.28
C GLN A 243 -3.49 -14.39 21.94
N ARG A 244 -3.87 -14.72 20.69
CA ARG A 244 -5.24 -14.58 20.15
C ARG A 244 -5.77 -13.15 20.29
N THR A 245 -4.94 -12.18 19.96
CA THR A 245 -5.26 -10.76 20.04
C THR A 245 -4.86 -10.02 18.78
N ALA A 246 -5.62 -9.00 18.41
CA ALA A 246 -5.29 -8.05 17.36
C ALA A 246 -4.94 -6.69 17.98
N THR A 247 -3.77 -6.14 17.64
CA THR A 247 -3.32 -4.83 18.13
C THR A 247 -3.47 -3.79 17.02
N VAL A 248 -4.14 -2.68 17.33
CA VAL A 248 -4.34 -1.56 16.39
C VAL A 248 -3.21 -0.55 16.56
N SER A 249 -2.66 -0.06 15.47
CA SER A 249 -1.61 0.97 15.45
C SER A 249 -1.77 1.90 14.23
N GLY A 250 -1.05 3.02 14.23
CA GLY A 250 -1.17 4.03 13.18
C GLY A 250 -2.02 5.22 13.63
N GLN A 251 -2.61 5.93 12.66
CA GLN A 251 -3.30 7.21 12.90
C GLN A 251 -4.83 7.08 12.93
N GLY A 252 -5.38 6.09 12.24
CA GLY A 252 -6.83 5.84 12.20
C GLY A 252 -7.26 4.76 13.17
N VAL A 253 -8.36 4.08 12.81
CA VAL A 253 -8.98 3.07 13.66
C VAL A 253 -9.25 1.75 12.93
N LEU A 254 -9.45 0.69 13.70
CA LEU A 254 -10.14 -0.51 13.26
C LEU A 254 -11.62 -0.37 13.61
N THR A 255 -12.50 -0.55 12.63
CA THR A 255 -13.94 -0.63 12.82
C THR A 255 -14.40 -2.06 12.57
N VAL A 256 -15.11 -2.66 13.53
CA VAL A 256 -15.69 -4.00 13.42
C VAL A 256 -17.20 -3.86 13.27
N LEU A 257 -17.74 -4.35 12.15
CA LEU A 257 -19.19 -4.50 11.98
C LEU A 257 -19.56 -5.96 12.15
N ALA A 258 -20.28 -6.26 13.22
CA ALA A 258 -20.77 -7.59 13.53
C ALA A 258 -22.06 -7.50 14.35
N ASP A 259 -22.95 -8.48 14.16
CA ASP A 259 -24.15 -8.64 14.98
C ASP A 259 -25.06 -7.39 15.07
N GLY A 260 -25.11 -6.61 13.99
CA GLY A 260 -25.90 -5.38 13.91
C GLY A 260 -25.32 -4.19 14.67
N ALA A 261 -24.06 -4.28 15.12
CA ALA A 261 -23.38 -3.22 15.85
C ALA A 261 -22.06 -2.80 15.17
N GLU A 262 -21.72 -1.53 15.34
CA GLU A 262 -20.40 -0.98 15.04
C GLU A 262 -19.57 -0.89 16.32
N ARG A 263 -18.34 -1.41 16.26
CA ARG A 263 -17.35 -1.31 17.34
C ARG A 263 -16.06 -0.69 16.81
N VAL A 264 -15.64 0.43 17.39
CA VAL A 264 -14.47 1.19 16.95
C VAL A 264 -13.32 1.03 17.95
N HIS A 265 -12.16 0.66 17.44
CA HIS A 265 -10.94 0.42 18.21
C HIS A 265 -9.84 1.38 17.74
N ALA A 266 -9.44 2.30 18.62
CA ALA A 266 -8.39 3.27 18.34
C ALA A 266 -6.98 2.66 18.36
N ALA A 267 -6.01 3.35 17.78
CA ALA A 267 -4.60 2.99 17.90
C ALA A 267 -4.19 2.78 19.37
N GLY A 268 -3.41 1.73 19.64
CA GLY A 268 -3.05 1.24 20.97
C GLY A 268 -4.03 0.22 21.56
N SER A 269 -5.21 0.02 20.97
CA SER A 269 -6.16 -1.00 21.42
C SER A 269 -5.61 -2.41 21.17
N VAL A 270 -5.82 -3.29 22.14
CA VAL A 270 -5.61 -4.75 22.03
C VAL A 270 -6.98 -5.40 22.07
N VAL A 271 -7.36 -6.06 20.98
CA VAL A 271 -8.69 -6.62 20.76
C VAL A 271 -8.61 -8.15 20.74
N PRO A 272 -9.27 -8.87 21.66
CA PRO A 272 -9.36 -10.33 21.60
C PRO A 272 -9.96 -10.81 20.27
N PHE A 273 -9.49 -11.93 19.73
CA PHE A 273 -10.06 -12.50 18.50
C PHE A 273 -11.56 -12.79 18.62
N ASP A 274 -12.01 -13.20 19.81
CA ASP A 274 -13.42 -13.49 20.08
C ASP A 274 -14.33 -12.26 19.82
N ASP A 275 -13.80 -11.05 19.98
CA ASP A 275 -14.52 -9.80 19.68
C ASP A 275 -14.56 -9.49 18.17
N LEU A 276 -13.78 -10.17 17.33
CA LEU A 276 -13.74 -9.96 15.88
C LEU A 276 -14.71 -10.85 15.10
N HIS A 277 -15.49 -11.70 15.79
CA HIS A 277 -16.46 -12.60 15.18
C HIS A 277 -17.85 -11.95 15.02
N SER A 278 -18.67 -12.57 14.17
CA SER A 278 -20.12 -12.39 14.14
C SER A 278 -20.80 -13.74 14.40
N VAL A 279 -21.89 -13.71 15.14
CA VAL A 279 -22.73 -14.89 15.45
C VAL A 279 -24.11 -14.77 14.82
N LEU A 280 -24.66 -13.56 14.77
CA LEU A 280 -25.98 -13.26 14.21
C LEU A 280 -25.92 -11.91 13.50
N ARG A 281 -25.30 -11.88 12.33
CA ARG A 281 -25.10 -10.65 11.59
C ARG A 281 -26.42 -9.97 11.20
N ALA A 282 -26.41 -8.65 11.31
CA ALA A 282 -27.40 -7.75 10.71
C ALA A 282 -26.67 -6.58 10.03
N VAL A 283 -27.33 -5.95 9.04
CA VAL A 283 -26.79 -4.74 8.40
C VAL A 283 -26.70 -3.62 9.43
N VAL A 284 -25.54 -2.96 9.47
CA VAL A 284 -25.34 -1.76 10.27
C VAL A 284 -25.54 -0.56 9.34
N PRO A 285 -26.60 0.26 9.53
CA PRO A 285 -26.81 1.44 8.70
C PRO A 285 -25.63 2.40 8.84
N VAL A 286 -25.06 2.80 7.71
CA VAL A 286 -23.83 3.61 7.71
C VAL A 286 -24.25 5.04 7.44
N GLN A 287 -24.35 5.82 8.52
CA GLN A 287 -24.80 7.22 8.44
C GLN A 287 -23.94 8.02 7.46
N ALA A 288 -24.56 9.01 6.82
CA ALA A 288 -23.85 10.10 6.13
C ALA A 288 -23.18 11.01 7.18
N GLY A 289 -22.18 10.47 7.88
CA GLY A 289 -21.31 11.24 8.78
C GLY A 289 -20.17 11.90 7.99
N ALA A 290 -19.61 12.98 8.55
CA ALA A 290 -18.42 13.60 7.99
C ALA A 290 -17.28 12.57 7.91
N PRO A 291 -16.52 12.51 6.79
CA PRO A 291 -15.38 11.60 6.68
C PRO A 291 -14.37 11.86 7.80
N ARG A 292 -13.80 10.79 8.36
CA ARG A 292 -12.69 10.90 9.31
C ARG A 292 -11.43 11.22 8.52
N ILE A 293 -11.01 12.49 8.57
CA ILE A 293 -9.80 12.95 7.88
C ILE A 293 -8.62 12.79 8.84
N TYR A 294 -7.71 11.87 8.51
CA TYR A 294 -6.40 11.78 9.16
C TYR A 294 -5.38 12.55 8.31
N GLY A 295 -4.28 13.00 8.92
CA GLY A 295 -3.38 14.07 8.44
C GLY A 295 -2.62 13.86 7.12
N TYR A 296 -3.06 12.94 6.28
CA TYR A 296 -2.67 12.80 4.90
C TYR A 296 -3.95 12.54 4.10
N GLU A 297 -4.43 13.55 3.38
CA GLU A 297 -5.42 13.31 2.33
C GLU A 297 -4.83 12.28 1.36
N TYR A 298 -5.67 11.42 0.80
CA TYR A 298 -5.40 10.73 -0.49
C TYR A 298 -5.27 11.73 -1.66
N GLY A 299 -4.84 12.95 -1.36
CA GLY A 299 -4.54 13.98 -2.32
C GLY A 299 -3.39 13.50 -3.19
N GLU A 300 -3.40 14.00 -4.42
CA GLU A 300 -2.22 13.99 -5.25
C GLU A 300 -0.97 14.24 -4.40
N PRO A 301 0.17 13.57 -4.72
CA PRO A 301 1.38 13.69 -3.95
C PRO A 301 1.60 15.16 -3.60
N ALA A 302 1.97 15.44 -2.33
CA ALA A 302 2.13 16.82 -1.86
C ALA A 302 2.88 17.64 -2.92
N PRO A 303 2.60 18.93 -3.15
CA PRO A 303 3.23 19.69 -4.24
C PRO A 303 4.75 19.53 -4.28
N ALA A 304 5.39 19.35 -3.12
CA ALA A 304 6.80 18.99 -2.99
C ALA A 304 7.15 17.56 -3.47
N GLU A 305 6.35 16.53 -3.20
CA GLU A 305 6.53 15.16 -3.70
C GLU A 305 6.08 14.98 -5.16
N SER A 306 5.04 15.69 -5.63
CA SER A 306 4.65 15.73 -7.04
C SER A 306 5.68 16.49 -7.87
N ALA A 307 6.22 17.59 -7.33
CA ALA A 307 7.37 18.26 -7.91
C ALA A 307 8.64 17.41 -7.83
N MET A 308 8.88 16.66 -6.75
CA MET A 308 10.04 15.78 -6.63
C MET A 308 9.96 14.61 -7.62
N ASN A 309 8.80 13.99 -7.78
CA ASN A 309 8.56 12.94 -8.76
C ASN A 309 8.58 13.48 -10.20
N GLY A 310 8.04 14.69 -10.44
CA GLY A 310 8.06 15.37 -11.72
C GLY A 310 9.47 15.80 -12.14
N VAL A 311 10.27 16.35 -11.21
CA VAL A 311 11.65 16.78 -11.44
C VAL A 311 12.58 15.57 -11.55
N HIS A 312 12.42 14.51 -10.75
CA HIS A 312 13.16 13.25 -10.94
C HIS A 312 12.84 12.60 -12.28
N ALA A 313 11.56 12.45 -12.63
CA ALA A 313 11.14 11.84 -13.90
C ALA A 313 11.64 12.65 -15.11
N TYR A 314 11.68 13.98 -14.99
CA TYR A 314 12.19 14.85 -16.04
C TYR A 314 13.72 14.81 -16.16
N ILE A 315 14.47 14.79 -15.04
CA ILE A 315 15.94 14.65 -15.05
C ILE A 315 16.36 13.28 -15.61
N GLU A 316 15.60 12.24 -15.33
CA GLU A 316 15.80 10.90 -15.92
C GLU A 316 15.52 10.87 -17.44
N GLN A 317 14.73 11.81 -17.97
CA GLN A 317 14.40 11.93 -19.39
C GLN A 317 15.28 12.93 -20.15
N LEU A 318 16.14 13.70 -19.46
CA LEU A 318 17.07 14.63 -20.10
C LEU A 318 18.13 13.87 -20.92
N SER A 319 18.05 14.01 -22.24
CA SER A 319 19.01 13.46 -23.19
C SER A 319 20.33 14.25 -23.21
N GLY A 320 21.46 13.54 -23.30
CA GLY A 320 22.81 14.12 -23.40
C GLY A 320 23.56 14.25 -22.08
N LEU A 321 23.01 13.75 -20.97
CA LEU A 321 23.71 13.57 -19.69
C LEU A 321 24.33 12.17 -19.63
N ASP A 322 25.59 12.07 -19.20
CA ASP A 322 26.14 10.79 -18.78
C ASP A 322 25.64 10.40 -17.38
N ALA A 323 25.79 9.14 -17.01
CA ALA A 323 25.27 8.60 -15.76
C ALA A 323 25.88 9.28 -14.51
N ALA A 324 27.13 9.73 -14.58
CA ALA A 324 27.80 10.38 -13.46
C ALA A 324 27.29 11.82 -13.24
N ALA A 325 27.10 12.57 -14.32
CA ALA A 325 26.52 13.91 -14.29
C ALA A 325 25.07 13.89 -13.80
N ARG A 326 24.30 12.85 -14.17
CA ARG A 326 22.91 12.67 -13.71
C ARG A 326 22.84 12.40 -12.21
N VAL A 327 23.69 11.51 -11.68
CA VAL A 327 23.75 11.19 -10.25
C VAL A 327 24.16 12.41 -9.42
N GLU A 328 25.15 13.18 -9.88
CA GLU A 328 25.60 14.40 -9.19
C GLU A 328 24.51 15.48 -9.17
N LEU A 329 23.78 15.65 -10.27
CA LEU A 329 22.68 16.61 -10.37
C LEU A 329 21.53 16.26 -9.40
N LEU A 330 21.17 14.98 -9.34
CA LEU A 330 20.16 14.47 -8.41
C LEU A 330 20.61 14.61 -6.95
N ALA A 331 21.86 14.27 -6.63
CA ALA A 331 22.39 14.39 -5.27
C ALA A 331 22.42 15.85 -4.77
N ARG A 332 22.76 16.81 -5.63
CA ARG A 332 22.74 18.25 -5.29
C ARG A 332 21.32 18.77 -5.09
N LEU A 333 20.38 18.35 -5.93
CA LEU A 333 18.97 18.70 -5.79
C LEU A 333 18.39 18.17 -4.47
N GLU A 334 18.66 16.90 -4.14
CA GLU A 334 18.26 16.31 -2.87
C GLU A 334 18.91 16.98 -1.65
N GLY A 335 20.15 17.45 -1.79
CA GLY A 335 20.88 18.17 -0.74
C GLY A 335 20.27 19.54 -0.45
N ALA A 336 19.93 20.28 -1.50
CA ALA A 336 19.32 21.61 -1.38
C ALA A 336 17.87 21.55 -0.86
N LEU A 337 17.11 20.50 -1.21
CA LEU A 337 15.74 20.30 -0.70
C LEU A 337 15.72 19.91 0.79
N ARG A 338 16.73 19.19 1.26
CA ARG A 338 16.89 18.82 2.69
C ARG A 338 17.20 20.02 3.60
N SER A 339 17.77 21.10 3.05
CA SER A 339 18.09 22.32 3.79
C SER A 339 16.98 23.39 3.76
N ALA A 340 15.88 23.15 3.04
CA ALA A 340 14.75 24.07 2.97
C ALA A 340 13.77 23.90 4.17
N PRO A 341 13.20 25.00 4.71
CA PRO A 341 12.25 24.93 5.82
C PRO A 341 10.90 24.28 5.40
N PRO A 342 10.11 23.72 6.35
CA PRO A 342 8.99 22.80 6.07
C PRO A 342 7.73 23.41 5.42
N ALA A 343 7.83 24.61 4.85
CA ALA A 343 6.75 25.25 4.09
C ALA A 343 7.31 25.66 2.71
N ALA A 344 7.68 24.67 1.91
CA ALA A 344 8.13 24.90 0.54
C ALA A 344 6.93 25.17 -0.37
N ASN A 345 6.50 26.43 -0.43
CA ASN A 345 5.63 26.91 -1.51
C ASN A 345 6.39 26.83 -2.84
N ALA A 346 5.68 26.80 -3.98
CA ALA A 346 6.27 26.76 -5.34
C ALA A 346 7.42 27.77 -5.53
N THR A 347 7.35 28.92 -4.85
CA THR A 347 8.38 29.96 -4.73
C THR A 347 9.75 29.42 -4.29
N ALA A 348 9.81 28.60 -3.24
CA ALA A 348 11.06 28.07 -2.69
C ALA A 348 11.74 27.04 -3.61
N LEU A 349 10.93 26.27 -4.37
CA LEU A 349 11.45 25.36 -5.37
C LEU A 349 12.01 26.10 -6.59
N LEU A 350 11.33 27.17 -7.03
CA LEU A 350 11.80 28.04 -8.11
C LEU A 350 13.10 28.75 -7.73
N ASP A 351 13.20 29.25 -6.50
CA ASP A 351 14.43 29.86 -5.97
C ASP A 351 15.60 28.86 -5.93
N LEU A 352 15.31 27.60 -5.59
CA LEU A 352 16.30 26.52 -5.53
C LEU A 352 16.77 26.08 -6.93
N LEU A 353 15.84 25.95 -7.89
CA LEU A 353 16.17 25.70 -9.30
C LEU A 353 16.97 26.88 -9.89
N GLN A 354 16.68 28.10 -9.47
CA GLN A 354 17.40 29.30 -9.89
C GLN A 354 18.80 29.39 -9.26
N CYS A 355 18.97 29.01 -7.99
CA CYS A 355 20.30 28.86 -7.37
C CYS A 355 21.15 27.81 -8.10
N LEU A 356 20.57 26.65 -8.39
CA LEU A 356 21.24 25.59 -9.14
C LEU A 356 21.66 26.07 -10.55
N ARG A 357 20.81 26.85 -11.23
CA ARG A 357 21.15 27.46 -12.53
C ARG A 357 22.36 28.39 -12.40
N SER A 358 22.41 29.22 -11.37
CA SER A 358 23.51 30.15 -11.12
C SER A 358 24.83 29.42 -10.87
N ASP A 359 24.80 28.33 -10.10
CA ASP A 359 25.98 27.50 -9.82
C ASP A 359 26.50 26.81 -11.09
N LEU A 360 25.60 26.32 -11.95
CA LEU A 360 25.94 25.73 -13.25
C LEU A 360 26.60 26.76 -14.18
N ARG A 361 26.11 28.01 -14.20
CA ARG A 361 26.75 29.11 -14.95
C ARG A 361 28.13 29.46 -14.40
N ALA A 362 28.28 29.53 -13.08
CA ALA A 362 29.57 29.78 -12.44
C ALA A 362 30.60 28.67 -12.76
N ALA A 363 30.13 27.42 -12.85
CA ALA A 363 30.91 26.27 -13.29
C ALA A 363 31.13 26.21 -14.83
N LYS A 364 30.69 27.24 -15.58
CA LYS A 364 30.74 27.32 -17.05
C LYS A 364 29.99 26.19 -17.78
N GLN A 365 29.03 25.55 -17.11
CA GLN A 365 28.16 24.52 -17.67
C GLN A 365 26.93 25.17 -18.33
N TRP A 366 27.17 25.96 -19.37
CA TRP A 366 26.15 26.81 -20.01
C TRP A 366 24.97 26.01 -20.57
N GLU A 367 25.23 24.86 -21.19
CA GLU A 367 24.18 24.01 -21.77
C GLU A 367 23.22 23.46 -20.71
N LEU A 368 23.72 23.11 -19.52
CA LEU A 368 22.90 22.62 -18.41
C LEU A 368 22.11 23.74 -17.75
N ALA A 369 22.71 24.93 -17.62
CA ALA A 369 22.01 26.10 -17.12
C ALA A 369 20.87 26.55 -18.06
N ASP A 370 21.06 26.43 -19.38
CA ASP A 370 20.04 26.77 -20.38
C ASP A 370 18.88 25.76 -20.39
N LYS A 371 19.17 24.45 -20.30
CA LYS A 371 18.13 23.41 -20.16
C LYS A 371 17.26 23.62 -18.91
N LEU A 372 17.86 24.08 -17.81
CA LEU A 372 17.14 24.38 -16.58
C LEU A 372 16.26 25.64 -16.71
N ARG A 373 16.71 26.66 -17.45
CA ARG A 373 15.89 27.83 -17.81
C ARG A 373 14.68 27.43 -18.64
N ASP A 374 14.88 26.61 -19.67
CA ASP A 374 13.80 26.22 -20.58
C ASP A 374 12.73 25.37 -19.84
N ALA A 375 13.15 24.58 -18.85
CA ALA A 375 12.24 23.86 -17.96
C ALA A 375 11.38 24.81 -17.09
N LEU A 376 11.95 25.91 -16.57
CA LEU A 376 11.20 26.92 -15.82
C LEU A 376 10.15 27.64 -16.68
N VAL A 377 10.50 27.92 -17.95
CA VAL A 377 9.57 28.54 -18.92
C VAL A 377 8.38 27.63 -19.23
N GLN A 378 8.58 26.32 -19.40
CA GLN A 378 7.50 25.37 -19.64
C GLN A 378 6.53 25.23 -18.46
N LEU A 379 6.99 25.50 -17.24
CA LEU A 379 6.16 25.52 -16.04
C LEU A 379 5.37 26.84 -15.88
N GLY A 380 5.44 27.76 -16.86
CA GLY A 380 4.69 29.02 -16.86
C GLY A 380 5.40 30.17 -16.15
N TYR A 381 6.73 30.09 -15.98
CA TYR A 381 7.52 31.13 -15.31
C TYR A 381 8.57 31.72 -16.25
N GLU A 382 8.59 33.04 -16.38
CA GLU A 382 9.62 33.75 -17.13
C GLU A 382 10.84 34.03 -16.23
N VAL A 383 12.04 33.71 -16.72
CA VAL A 383 13.29 33.96 -16.01
C VAL A 383 13.99 35.18 -16.62
N GLN A 384 14.14 36.23 -15.82
CA GLN A 384 14.80 37.49 -16.21
C GLN A 384 16.17 37.61 -15.53
N ASP A 385 17.21 37.77 -16.35
CA ASP A 385 18.55 38.06 -15.84
C ASP A 385 18.69 39.59 -15.66
N SER A 386 18.80 40.06 -14.40
CA SER A 386 19.02 41.48 -14.09
C SER A 386 20.43 41.72 -13.55
N ALA A 387 20.89 42.99 -13.58
CA ALA A 387 22.17 43.40 -13.02
C ALA A 387 22.29 43.22 -11.49
N VAL A 388 21.17 43.00 -10.79
CA VAL A 388 21.11 42.76 -9.33
C VAL A 388 21.06 41.26 -9.00
N GLY A 389 20.91 40.41 -10.02
CA GLY A 389 20.74 38.96 -9.90
C GLY A 389 19.54 38.45 -10.72
N PRO A 390 19.47 37.14 -10.98
CA PRO A 390 18.37 36.55 -11.73
C PRO A 390 17.07 36.53 -10.91
N ALA A 391 15.96 36.91 -11.52
CA ALA A 391 14.62 36.92 -10.93
C ALA A 391 13.64 36.16 -11.83
N TRP A 392 12.56 35.62 -11.25
CA TRP A 392 11.50 34.97 -12.01
C TRP A 392 10.17 35.67 -11.77
N GLN A 393 9.29 35.65 -12.78
CA GLN A 393 7.91 36.15 -12.67
C GLN A 393 6.94 35.11 -13.25
N PRO A 394 5.73 34.96 -12.67
CA PRO A 394 4.67 34.19 -13.32
C PRO A 394 4.32 34.83 -14.67
N HIS A 395 4.08 33.99 -15.67
CA HIS A 395 3.66 34.44 -17.00
C HIS A 395 2.18 34.85 -17.05
#